data_AF-A0A7C4UK25-F1
#
_entry.id   AF-A0A7C4UK25-F1
#
_cell.length_a   1.000
_cell.length_b   1.000
_cell.length_c   1.000
_cell.angle_alpha   90.00
_cell.angle_beta   90.00
_cell.angle_gamma   90.00
#
_symmetry.space_group_name_H-M   'P 1'
#
loop_
_entity.id
_entity.type
_entity.pdbx_description
1 polymer ?
#
loop_
_entity_poly.entity_id
_entity_poly.type
_entity_poly.pdbx_seq_one_letter_code
_entity_poly.pdbx_strand_id
1 'polypeptide(L)' 'MAILEWVAVAIIVITSVGMLIARDWRVSVSLLAAQYLAMFILLLAHLPLGMASVKVVAGWMSCAIIGMTRS' A
#
# COMPACT_ATOMS: atom_id res chain seq x y z
N MET A 1 1.69 18.03 12.42
CA MET A 1 2.05 17.01 11.42
C MET A 1 2.03 15.56 11.94
N ALA A 2 2.16 15.27 13.24
CA ALA A 2 2.33 13.87 13.71
C ALA A 2 1.08 12.96 13.59
N ILE A 3 -0.14 13.49 13.72
CA ILE A 3 -1.36 12.68 13.74
C ILE A 3 -1.59 11.95 12.42
N LEU A 4 -1.29 12.59 11.29
CA LEU A 4 -1.44 11.98 9.96
C LEU A 4 -0.47 10.81 9.76
N GLU A 5 0.73 10.91 10.35
CA GLU A 5 1.73 9.85 10.32
C GLU A 5 1.29 8.62 11.09
N TRP A 6 0.79 8.82 12.30
CA TRP A 6 0.26 7.73 13.12
C TRP A 6 -0.96 7.06 12.51
N VAL A 7 -1.86 7.83 11.87
CA VAL A 7 -3.02 7.28 11.15
C VAL A 7 -2.58 6.38 10.00
N ALA A 8 -1.59 6.81 9.22
CA ALA A 8 -1.14 6.02 8.08
C ALA A 8 -0.28 4.82 8.51
N VAL A 9 0.49 4.91 9.61
CA VAL A 9 1.11 3.73 10.24
C VAL A 9 0.03 2.73 10.68
N ALA A 10 -1.04 3.18 11.32
CA ALA A 10 -2.14 2.30 11.72
C ALA A 10 -2.80 1.63 10.50
N ILE A 11 -3.04 2.37 9.42
CA ILE A 11 -3.58 1.82 8.17
C ILE A 11 -2.65 0.76 7.59
N ILE A 12 -1.33 1.01 7.55
CA ILE A 12 -0.33 0.05 7.07
C ILE A 12 -0.34 -1.22 7.93
N VAL A 13 -0.38 -1.10 9.26
CA VAL A 13 -0.42 -2.27 10.14
C VAL A 13 -1.70 -3.09 9.91
N ILE A 14 -2.86 -2.43 9.82
CA ILE A 14 -4.15 -3.09 9.58
C ILE A 14 -4.16 -3.78 8.21
N THR A 15 -3.63 -3.15 7.17
CA THR A 15 -3.56 -3.77 5.83
C THR A 15 -2.58 -4.95 5.79
N SER A 16 -1.44 -4.87 6.46
CA SER A 16 -0.51 -6.01 6.58
C SER A 16 -1.11 -7.19 7.34
N VAL A 17 -1.79 -6.93 8.47
CA VAL A 17 -2.50 -7.98 9.23
C VAL A 17 -3.65 -8.55 8.41
N GLY A 18 -4.41 -7.69 7.73
CA GLY A 18 -5.46 -8.10 6.80
C GLY A 18 -4.93 -8.99 5.69
N MET A 19 -3.73 -8.71 5.16
CA MET A 19 -3.11 -9.49 4.09
C MET A 19 -2.61 -10.86 4.57
N LEU A 20 -2.25 -11.01 5.85
CA LEU A 20 -1.94 -12.29 6.49
C LEU A 20 -3.18 -13.18 6.69
N ILE A 21 -4.34 -12.56 6.93
CA ILE A 21 -5.62 -13.27 7.15
C ILE A 21 -6.33 -13.53 5.82
N ALA A 22 -6.19 -12.63 4.85
CA ALA A 22 -6.83 -12.71 3.54
C ALA A 22 -6.26 -13.88 2.72
N ARG A 23 -7.03 -14.96 2.63
CA ARG A 23 -6.73 -16.13 1.81
C ARG A 23 -7.08 -15.92 0.33
N ASP A 24 -8.01 -15.00 0.08
CA ASP A 24 -8.48 -14.62 -1.25
C ASP A 24 -7.55 -13.58 -1.88
N TRP A 25 -6.98 -13.95 -3.03
CA TRP A 25 -6.03 -13.11 -3.77
C TRP A 25 -6.60 -11.74 -4.16
N ARG A 26 -7.92 -11.66 -4.40
CA ARG A 26 -8.61 -10.40 -4.72
C ARG A 26 -8.57 -9.43 -3.54
N VAL A 27 -8.78 -9.94 -2.33
CA VAL A 27 -8.74 -9.15 -1.10
C VAL A 27 -7.30 -8.72 -0.81
N SER A 28 -6.32 -9.61 -1.01
CA SER A 28 -4.90 -9.25 -0.88
C SER A 28 -4.47 -8.16 -1.86
N VAL A 29 -4.94 -8.18 -3.12
CA VAL A 29 -4.66 -7.13 -4.11
C VAL A 29 -5.29 -5.79 -3.72
N SER A 30 -6.55 -5.80 -3.27
CA SER A 30 -7.22 -4.58 -2.79
C SER A 30 -6.56 -3.99 -1.54
N LEU A 31 -6.17 -4.84 -0.59
CA LEU A 31 -5.44 -4.41 0.62
C LEU A 31 -4.08 -3.82 0.27
N LEU A 32 -3.33 -4.45 -0.65
CA LEU A 32 -2.01 -3.97 -1.07
C LEU A 32 -2.10 -2.62 -1.81
N ALA A 33 -3.13 -2.45 -2.64
CA ALA A 33 -3.41 -1.18 -3.32
C ALA A 33 -3.73 -0.06 -2.31
N ALA A 34 -4.60 -0.34 -1.32
CA ALA A 34 -4.93 0.61 -0.26
C ALA A 34 -3.70 0.98 0.59
N GLN A 35 -2.87 -0.02 0.91
CA GLN A 35 -1.66 0.16 1.72
C GLN A 35 -0.63 1.07 1.04
N TYR A 36 -0.38 0.86 -0.25
CA TYR A 36 0.55 1.69 -1.02
C TYR A 36 0.02 3.10 -1.29
N LEU A 37 -1.31 3.27 -1.40
CA LEU A 37 -1.95 4.59 -1.49
C LEU A 37 -1.76 5.38 -0.18
N ALA A 38 -1.95 4.73 0.97
CA ALA A 38 -1.70 5.36 2.28
C ALA A 38 -0.22 5.73 2.45
N MET A 39 0.69 4.86 2.02
CA MET A 39 2.14 5.13 2.05
C MET A 39 2.53 6.33 1.17
N PHE A 40 1.87 6.53 0.03
CA PHE A 40 2.11 7.66 -0.85
C PHE A 40 1.76 9.00 -0.21
N ILE A 41 0.60 9.06 0.42
CA ILE A 41 0.13 10.27 1.11
C ILE A 41 1.12 10.65 2.22
N LEU A 42 1.69 9.67 2.92
CA LEU A 42 2.77 9.89 3.90
C LEU A 42 4.06 10.39 3.27
N LEU A 43 4.47 9.76 2.17
CA LEU A 43 5.70 10.11 1.51
C LEU A 43 5.64 11.49 0.87
N LEU A 44 4.47 11.95 0.41
CA LEU A 44 4.27 13.31 -0.09
C LEU A 44 4.61 14.38 0.97
N ALA A 45 4.44 14.05 2.26
CA ALA A 45 4.73 14.97 3.36
C ALA A 45 6.23 15.04 3.71
N HIS A 46 7.04 14.04 3.31
CA HIS A 46 8.44 13.91 3.73
C HIS A 46 9.45 13.89 2.58
N LEU A 47 9.00 13.57 1.36
CA LEU A 47 9.87 13.28 0.22
C LEU A 47 9.40 14.03 -1.02
N PRO A 48 10.32 14.48 -1.89
CA PRO A 48 9.96 15.06 -3.18
C PRO A 48 9.01 14.16 -3.97
N LEU A 49 8.00 14.79 -4.58
CA LEU A 49 6.92 14.15 -5.34
C LEU A 49 7.39 13.04 -6.28
N GLY A 50 8.54 13.23 -6.94
CA GLY A 50 9.14 12.23 -7.82
C GLY A 50 9.44 10.90 -7.12
N MET A 51 10.06 10.92 -5.93
CA MET A 51 10.37 9.69 -5.20
C MET A 51 9.12 9.04 -4.60
N ALA A 52 8.16 9.84 -4.13
CA ALA A 52 6.89 9.33 -3.61
C ALA A 52 6.11 8.55 -4.68
N SER A 53 6.06 9.09 -5.91
CA SER A 53 5.32 8.52 -7.04
C SER A 53 5.85 7.14 -7.44
N VAL A 54 7.18 6.97 -7.43
CA VAL A 54 7.82 5.69 -7.77
C VAL A 54 7.38 4.57 -6.82
N LYS A 55 7.17 4.86 -5.53
CA LYS A 55 6.73 3.84 -4.58
C LYS A 55 5.30 3.36 -4.85
N VAL A 56 4.39 4.24 -5.29
CA VAL A 56 3.04 3.84 -5.72
C VAL A 56 3.10 2.90 -6.91
N VAL A 57 3.89 3.28 -7.92
CA VAL A 57 4.04 2.48 -9.13
C VAL A 57 4.61 1.09 -8.79
N ALA A 58 5.63 1.01 -7.93
CA ALA A 58 6.17 -0.27 -7.47
C ALA A 58 5.13 -1.13 -6.72
N GLY A 59 4.30 -0.52 -5.89
CA GLY A 59 3.19 -1.20 -5.22
C GLY A 59 2.14 -1.75 -6.19
N TRP A 60 1.77 -0.96 -7.20
CA TRP A 60 0.79 -1.37 -8.21
C TRP A 60 1.34 -2.43 -9.16
N MET A 61 2.64 -2.42 -9.46
CA MET A 61 3.30 -3.51 -10.18
C MET A 61 3.23 -4.82 -9.39
N SER A 62 3.40 -4.77 -8.05
CA SER A 62 3.26 -5.94 -7.19
C SER A 62 1.82 -6.51 -7.23
N CYS A 63 0.80 -5.64 -7.23
CA CYS A 63 -0.59 -6.04 -7.43
C CYS A 63 -0.80 -6.74 -8.79
N ALA A 64 -0.22 -6.19 -9.86
CA ALA A 64 -0.32 -6.76 -11.21
C ALA A 64 0.32 -8.16 -11.28
N ILE A 65 1.48 -8.35 -10.65
CA ILE A 65 2.16 -9.66 -10.57
C ILE A 65 1.29 -10.69 -9.82
N ILE A 66 0.69 -10.31 -8.69
CA ILE A 66 -0.22 -11.20 -7.94
C ILE A 66 -1.43 -11.57 -8.79
N GLY A 67 -2.00 -10.60 -9.53
CA GLY A 67 -3.11 -10.85 -10.45
C GLY A 67 -2.75 -11.80 -11.59
N MET A 68 -1.56 -11.65 -12.18
CA MET A 68 -1.07 -12.49 -13.27
C MET A 68 -0.70 -13.91 -12.83
N THR A 69 -0.25 -14.11 -11.58
CA THR A 69 0.16 -15.43 -11.07
C THR A 69 -1.03 -16.35 -10.78
N ARG A 70 -2.24 -15.80 -10.66
CA ARG A 70 -3.47 -16.57 -10.35
C ARG A 70 -4.59 -16.41 -11.38
N SER A 71 -4.27 -15.85 -12.56
CA SER A 71 -5.11 -15.89 -13.75
C SER A 71 -4.83 -17.16 -14.56
#